data_AF-A0AAE8L887-F1
#
_entry.id   AF-A0AAE8L887-F1
#
_cell.length_a   1.000
_cell.length_b   1.000
_cell.length_c   1.000
_cell.angle_alpha   90.00
_cell.angle_beta   90.00
_cell.angle_gamma   90.00
#
_symmetry.space_group_name_H-M   'P 1'
#
loop_
_entity.id
_entity.type
_entity.pdbx_description
1 polymer ?
#
loop_
_entity_poly.entity_id
_entity_poly.type
_entity_poly.pdbx_seq_one_letter_code
_entity_poly.pdbx_strand_id
1 'polypeptide(L)'
;MDIASKQAAHAAPGQYLGFALQPVRLCHQLLTAPPGALIPLEHLDDVAVHYPDGSVLLEQCKSAPRQNPVPDRTADLWKTFALA
;
A
#
# COMPACT_ATOMS: atom_id res chain seq x y z
N MET A 1 -35.27 6.54 28.39
CA MET A 1 -35.07 6.55 26.93
C MET A 1 -33.66 6.08 26.69
N ASP A 2 -33.48 4.77 26.48
CA ASP A 2 -32.19 4.17 26.18
C ASP A 2 -31.85 4.43 24.72
N ILE A 3 -30.85 5.28 24.48
CA ILE A 3 -30.30 5.45 23.14
C ILE A 3 -29.37 4.27 22.91
N ALA A 4 -29.85 3.26 22.19
CA ALA A 4 -29.00 2.17 21.71
C ALA A 4 -27.89 2.77 20.83
N SER A 5 -26.65 2.82 21.33
CA SER A 5 -25.51 3.22 20.50
C SER A 5 -25.24 2.09 19.51
N LYS A 6 -25.46 2.38 18.23
CA LYS A 6 -25.11 1.46 17.15
C LYS A 6 -23.58 1.44 17.10
N GLN A 7 -22.98 0.35 17.59
CA GLN A 7 -21.53 0.20 17.58
C GLN A 7 -21.05 0.39 16.14
N ALA A 8 -20.34 1.49 15.90
CA ALA A 8 -19.92 1.82 14.55
C ALA A 8 -19.00 0.69 14.08
N ALA A 9 -19.36 0.04 12.97
CA ALA A 9 -18.60 -1.02 12.35
C ALA A 9 -17.35 -0.45 11.65
N HIS A 10 -16.58 0.37 12.37
CA HIS A 10 -15.24 0.74 11.97
C HIS A 10 -14.38 -0.48 12.30
N ALA A 11 -14.25 -1.38 11.33
CA ALA A 11 -13.35 -2.51 11.37
C ALA A 11 -11.89 -2.03 11.33
N ALA A 12 -11.47 -1.32 12.38
CA ALA A 12 -10.17 -0.68 12.50
C ALA A 12 -9.01 -1.68 12.35
N PRO A 13 -9.05 -2.90 12.92
CA PRO A 13 -7.93 -3.83 12.79
C PRO A 13 -7.76 -4.40 11.37
N GLY A 14 -8.87 -4.69 10.68
CA GLY A 14 -8.82 -5.32 9.36
C GLY A 14 -8.39 -4.35 8.25
N GLN A 15 -8.88 -3.12 8.30
CA GLN A 15 -8.46 -2.07 7.37
C GLN A 15 -7.02 -1.63 7.66
N TYR A 16 -6.66 -1.46 8.94
CA TYR A 16 -5.29 -1.15 9.32
C TYR A 16 -4.31 -2.23 8.87
N LEU A 17 -4.66 -3.52 9.01
CA LEU A 17 -3.84 -4.62 8.50
C LEU A 17 -3.56 -4.48 6.99
N GLY A 18 -4.53 -4.01 6.22
CA GLY A 18 -4.39 -3.75 4.78
C GLY A 18 -3.27 -2.75 4.45
N PHE A 19 -3.21 -1.64 5.21
CA PHE A 19 -2.21 -0.57 5.03
C PHE A 19 -0.93 -0.78 5.83
N ALA A 20 -0.91 -1.64 6.84
CA ALA A 20 0.25 -1.87 7.71
C ALA A 20 1.47 -2.45 6.97
N LEU A 21 1.30 -2.94 5.74
CA LEU A 21 2.40 -3.36 4.89
C LEU A 21 3.21 -2.17 4.35
N GLN A 22 2.56 -1.05 4.05
CA GLN A 22 3.20 0.15 3.48
C GLN A 22 4.37 0.68 4.31
N PRO A 23 4.25 0.89 5.65
CA PRO A 23 5.40 1.35 6.45
C PRO A 23 6.54 0.33 6.51
N VAL A 24 6.25 -0.97 6.41
CA VAL A 24 7.30 -2.01 6.33
C VAL A 24 8.07 -1.90 5.02
N ARG A 25 7.37 -1.68 3.91
CA ARG A 25 7.95 -1.50 2.59
C ARG A 25 8.73 -0.18 2.49
N LEU A 26 8.20 0.90 3.05
CA LEU A 26 8.92 2.16 3.19
C LEU A 26 10.26 1.99 3.90
N CYS A 27 10.25 1.32 5.07
CA CYS A 27 11.48 1.02 5.82
C CYS A 27 12.48 0.19 5.01
N HIS A 28 12.01 -0.82 4.27
CA HIS A 28 12.86 -1.60 3.38
C HIS A 28 13.55 -0.71 2.32
N GLN A 29 12.79 0.17 1.66
CA GLN A 29 13.35 1.07 0.65
C GLN A 29 14.33 2.07 1.26
N LEU A 30 14.04 2.63 2.44
CA LEU A 30 14.97 3.52 3.16
C LEU A 30 16.32 2.85 3.48
N LEU A 31 16.33 1.54 3.73
CA LEU A 31 17.54 0.78 4.06
C LEU A 31 18.33 0.29 2.84
N THR A 32 17.68 0.18 1.68
CA THR A 32 18.24 -0.49 0.50
C THR A 32 18.42 0.41 -0.71
N ALA A 33 17.75 1.56 -0.75
CA ALA A 33 17.85 2.51 -1.84
C ALA A 33 19.25 3.14 -1.92
N PRO A 34 19.70 3.50 -3.13
CA PRO A 34 20.99 4.18 -3.29
C PRO A 34 20.98 5.57 -2.64
N PRO A 35 22.15 6.11 -2.26
CA PRO A 35 22.26 7.47 -1.75
C PRO A 35 21.64 8.50 -2.71
N GLY A 36 20.90 9.45 -2.14
CA GLY A 36 20.22 10.50 -2.90
C GLY A 36 18.84 10.09 -3.44
N ALA A 37 18.40 8.84 -3.25
CA ALA A 37 17.03 8.45 -3.54
C ALA A 37 16.05 9.08 -2.54
N LEU A 38 14.84 9.42 -3.02
CA LEU A 38 13.72 9.88 -2.18
C LEU A 38 12.65 8.80 -2.12
N ILE A 39 12.16 8.49 -0.92
CA ILE A 39 11.19 7.42 -0.71
C ILE A 39 9.91 8.01 -0.09
N PRO A 40 8.97 8.52 -0.91
CA PRO A 40 7.69 9.02 -0.40
C PRO A 40 6.71 7.88 -0.08
N LEU A 41 5.86 8.13 0.93
CA LEU A 41 4.73 7.30 1.34
C LEU A 41 3.45 8.01 0.92
N GLU A 42 2.51 7.31 0.26
CA GLU A 42 1.18 7.86 -0.11
C GLU A 42 1.24 9.16 -0.95
N HIS A 43 2.22 9.27 -1.85
CA HIS A 43 2.37 10.44 -2.74
C HIS A 43 2.02 10.14 -4.20
N LEU A 44 2.71 9.17 -4.80
CA LEU A 44 2.44 8.70 -6.16
C LEU A 44 1.78 7.33 -6.17
N ASP A 45 2.14 6.50 -5.20
CA ASP A 45 1.65 5.15 -4.97
C ASP A 45 1.72 4.88 -3.45
N ASP A 46 1.32 3.70 -2.99
CA ASP A 46 1.37 3.32 -1.57
C ASP A 46 2.79 3.57 -1.02
N VAL A 47 3.83 3.12 -1.76
CA VAL A 47 5.24 3.51 -1.57
C VAL A 47 5.87 3.79 -2.94
N ALA A 48 6.75 4.79 -3.05
CA ALA A 48 7.54 5.00 -4.27
C ALA A 48 9.03 5.22 -3.96
N VAL A 49 9.88 5.09 -4.98
CA VAL A 49 11.30 5.47 -4.94
C VAL A 49 11.61 6.34 -6.14
N HIS A 50 12.07 7.56 -5.88
CA HIS A 50 12.61 8.46 -6.89
C HIS A 50 14.13 8.30 -6.88
N TYR A 51 14.67 7.73 -7.95
CA TYR A 51 16.11 7.52 -8.07
C TYR A 51 16.83 8.79 -8.54
N PRO A 52 18.13 8.95 -8.24
CA PRO A 52 18.91 10.10 -8.67
C PRO A 52 19.01 10.27 -10.20
N ASP A 53 18.83 9.20 -10.96
CA ASP A 53 18.83 9.22 -12.43
C ASP A 53 17.49 9.67 -13.04
N GLY A 54 16.51 10.00 -12.19
CA GLY A 54 15.17 10.44 -12.59
C GLY A 54 14.19 9.30 -12.83
N SER A 55 14.61 8.02 -12.75
CA SER A 55 13.69 6.90 -12.79
C SER A 55 12.85 6.82 -11.51
N VAL A 56 11.64 6.25 -11.62
CA VAL A 56 10.72 6.09 -10.50
C VAL A 56 10.25 4.65 -10.42
N LEU A 57 10.34 4.06 -9.23
CA LEU A 57 9.69 2.80 -8.91
C LEU A 57 8.43 3.10 -8.10
N LEU A 58 7.30 2.55 -8.55
CA LEU A 58 6.01 2.62 -7.87
C LEU A 58 5.67 1.25 -7.28
N GLU A 59 5.28 1.21 -6.01
CA GLU A 59 4.97 -0.02 -5.30
C GLU A 59 3.58 0.04 -4.66
N GLN A 60 2.61 -0.64 -5.28
CA GLN A 60 1.34 -0.97 -4.66
C GLN A 60 1.52 -2.13 -3.68
N CYS A 61 1.18 -1.92 -2.41
CA CYS A 61 1.35 -2.91 -1.36
C CYS A 61 0.09 -3.00 -0.48
N LYS A 62 -0.71 -4.05 -0.72
CA LYS A 62 -1.93 -4.37 0.04
C LYS A 62 -1.82 -5.76 0.63
N SER A 63 -2.10 -5.89 1.93
CA SER A 63 -2.23 -7.20 2.56
C SER A 63 -3.69 -7.70 2.44
N ALA A 64 -3.86 -8.95 2.02
CA ALA A 64 -5.17 -9.61 1.97
C ALA A 64 -5.23 -10.71 3.05
N PRO A 65 -6.08 -10.60 4.08
CA PRO A 65 -6.00 -11.48 5.25
C PRO A 65 -6.41 -12.95 5.02
N ARG A 66 -7.03 -13.33 3.89
CA ARG A 66 -7.52 -14.72 3.67
C ARG A 66 -7.53 -15.24 2.22
N GLN A 67 -7.16 -14.44 1.23
CA GLN A 67 -7.25 -14.84 -0.18
C GLN A 67 -5.98 -14.47 -0.94
N ASN A 68 -5.68 -15.20 -2.01
CA ASN A 68 -4.67 -14.77 -2.99
C ASN A 68 -4.97 -13.30 -3.34
N PRO A 69 -4.03 -12.36 -3.17
CA PRO A 69 -4.25 -10.97 -3.54
C PRO A 69 -4.24 -10.76 -5.07
N VAL A 70 -3.74 -11.74 -5.83
CA VAL A 70 -3.63 -11.69 -7.30
C VAL A 70 -4.21 -12.97 -7.98
N PRO A 71 -5.50 -13.31 -7.80
CA PRO A 71 -6.11 -14.43 -8.50
C PRO A 71 -6.18 -14.16 -10.00
N ASP A 72 -6.32 -15.24 -10.75
CA ASP A 72 -6.43 -15.20 -12.20
C ASP A 72 -7.53 -14.22 -12.63
N ARG A 73 -7.18 -13.28 -13.52
CA ARG A 73 -8.05 -12.21 -14.03
C ARG A 73 -8.58 -11.20 -12.99
N THR A 74 -7.89 -11.01 -11.86
CA THR A 74 -8.30 -9.95 -10.92
C THR A 74 -8.18 -8.56 -11.51
N ALA A 75 -9.22 -7.74 -11.28
CA ALA A 75 -9.21 -6.34 -11.70
C ALA A 75 -8.04 -5.58 -11.08
N ASP A 76 -7.63 -5.93 -9.84
CA ASP A 76 -6.53 -5.28 -9.16
C ASP A 76 -5.17 -5.57 -9.85
N LEU A 77 -4.94 -6.77 -10.38
CA LEU A 77 -3.78 -7.07 -11.22
C LEU A 77 -3.77 -6.21 -12.49
N TRP A 78 -4.91 -6.14 -13.19
CA TRP A 78 -4.99 -5.38 -14.43
C TRP A 78 -4.87 -3.88 -14.22
N LYS A 79 -5.33 -3.34 -13.07
CA LYS A 79 -5.09 -1.95 -12.67
C LYS A 79 -3.60 -1.64 -12.51
N THR A 80 -2.79 -2.60 -12.06
CA THR A 80 -1.33 -2.43 -11.99
C THR A 80 -0.70 -2.24 -13.37
N PHE A 81 -1.26 -2.85 -14.42
CA PHE A 81 -0.74 -2.74 -15.79
C PHE A 81 -1.37 -1.62 -16.61
N ALA A 82 -2.51 -1.07 -16.17
CA ALA A 82 -3.33 -0.16 -16.97
C ALA A 82 -2.85 1.31 -16.97
N LEU A 83 -1.53 1.54 -17.11
CA LEU A 83 -0.78 2.83 -17.16
C LEU A 83 -0.24 3.26 -15.78
N ALA A 84 1.03 3.64 -15.53
CA ALA A 84 2.20 4.05 -16.35
C ALA A 84 1.94 5.08 -17.45
#